data_AF-A0A820J6N7-F1
#
_entry.id   AF-A0A820J6N7-F1
#
_cell.length_a   1.000
_cell.length_b   1.000
_cell.length_c   1.000
_cell.angle_alpha   90.00
_cell.angle_beta   90.00
_cell.angle_gamma   90.00
#
_symmetry.space_group_name_H-M   'P 1'
#
loop_
_entity.id
_entity.type
_entity.pdbx_description
1 polymer ?
#
loop_
_entity_poly.entity_id
_entity_poly.type
_entity_poly.pdbx_seq_one_letter_code
_entity_poly.pdbx_strand_id
1 'polypeptide(L)' 'YGLPVNFDAIVIHPNRKTTKRLREVLERLFGYLDQSDRLNKDEQFDIPGVFSSSQEYYPYVYLKLDLDYIDMNKK' A
#
# COMPACT_ATOMS: atom_id res chain seq x y z
N TYR A 1 -7.22 -10.41 0.01
CA TYR A 1 -8.67 -10.51 -0.25
C TYR A 1 -9.17 -11.95 -0.35
N GLY A 2 -8.31 -12.93 -0.68
CA GLY A 2 -8.72 -14.33 -0.80
C GLY A 2 -9.33 -14.64 -2.17
N LEU A 3 -9.55 -15.92 -2.44
CA LEU A 3 -10.28 -16.37 -3.62
C LEU A 3 -11.76 -16.57 -3.28
N PRO A 4 -12.69 -16.29 -4.22
CA PRO A 4 -12.44 -15.72 -5.54
C PRO A 4 -12.06 -14.23 -5.50
N VAL A 5 -11.32 -13.77 -6.51
CA VAL A 5 -10.83 -12.39 -6.61
C VAL A 5 -12.00 -11.42 -6.76
N ASN A 6 -12.32 -10.71 -5.69
CA ASN A 6 -13.32 -9.65 -5.65
C ASN A 6 -12.72 -8.42 -4.96
N PHE A 7 -12.00 -7.58 -5.72
CA PHE A 7 -11.53 -6.29 -5.22
C PHE A 7 -11.76 -5.20 -6.24
N ASP A 8 -12.04 -4.00 -5.74
CA ASP A 8 -12.08 -2.78 -6.54
C ASP A 8 -10.71 -2.10 -6.48
N ALA A 9 -10.17 -1.75 -7.64
CA ALA A 9 -8.91 -1.00 -7.75
C ALA A 9 -9.20 0.47 -8.07
N ILE A 10 -8.41 1.36 -7.47
CA ILE A 10 -8.52 2.81 -7.68
C ILE A 10 -7.14 3.35 -8.02
N VAL A 11 -7.06 4.15 -9.08
CA VAL A 11 -5.86 4.94 -9.41
C VAL A 11 -6.03 6.34 -8.85
N ILE A 12 -5.08 6.79 -8.03
CA ILE A 12 -5.12 8.10 -7.38
C ILE A 12 -3.90 8.89 -7.84
N HIS A 13 -4.12 10.10 -8.36
CA HIS A 13 -3.06 11.09 -8.56
C HIS A 13 -3.08 12.06 -7.36
N PRO A 14 -2.28 11.82 -6.30
CA PRO A 14 -2.35 12.61 -5.08
C PRO A 14 -1.79 14.02 -5.30
N ASN A 15 -2.47 15.02 -4.72
CA ASN A 15 -1.88 16.34 -4.59
C ASN A 15 -0.73 16.30 -3.57
N ARG A 16 0.46 16.77 -3.97
CA ARG A 16 1.69 16.76 -3.15
C ARG A 16 1.49 17.36 -1.75
N LYS A 17 0.62 18.36 -1.60
CA LYS A 17 0.33 19.02 -0.32
C LYS A 17 -0.52 18.16 0.63
N THR A 18 -1.27 17.20 0.11
CA THR A 18 -2.26 16.41 0.87
C THR A 18 -1.88 14.94 1.00
N THR A 19 -0.73 14.51 0.48
CA THR A 19 -0.29 13.09 0.51
C THR A 19 -0.26 12.51 1.92
N LYS A 20 0.20 13.28 2.92
CA LYS A 20 0.19 12.84 4.32
C LYS A 20 -1.22 12.56 4.83
N ARG A 21 -2.16 13.48 4.61
CA ARG A 21 -3.56 13.33 5.01
C ARG A 21 -4.24 12.18 4.26
N LEU A 22 -3.93 12.02 2.96
CA LEU A 22 -4.43 10.90 2.17
C LEU A 22 -4.00 9.57 2.80
N ARG A 23 -2.72 9.44 3.18
CA ARG A 23 -2.20 8.27 3.88
C ARG A 23 -2.96 8.00 5.18
N GLU A 24 -3.10 9.02 6.04
CA GLU A 24 -3.82 8.89 7.32
C GLU A 24 -5.27 8.42 7.13
N VAL A 25 -5.97 8.93 6.09
CA VAL A 25 -7.34 8.51 5.78
C VAL A 25 -7.38 7.07 5.28
N LEU A 26 -6.48 6.69 4.37
CA LEU A 26 -6.42 5.32 3.84
C LEU A 26 -6.04 4.31 4.93
N GLU A 27 -5.11 4.65 5.82
CA GLU A 27 -4.76 3.82 6.99
C GLU A 27 -5.97 3.65 7.92
N ARG A 28 -6.73 4.71 8.18
CA ARG A 28 -7.95 4.61 8.98
C ARG A 28 -9.03 3.74 8.33
N LEU A 29 -9.19 3.82 7.01
CA LEU A 29 -10.21 3.08 6.28
C LEU A 29 -9.84 1.60 6.13
N PHE A 30 -8.58 1.29 5.87
CA PHE A 30 -8.13 -0.05 5.49
C PHE A 30 -7.22 -0.73 6.52
N GLY A 31 -6.92 -0.09 7.64
CA GLY A 31 -6.05 -0.63 8.69
C GLY A 31 -6.51 -1.96 9.27
N TYR A 32 -7.80 -2.29 9.17
CA TYR A 32 -8.35 -3.58 9.59
C TYR A 32 -7.79 -4.76 8.76
N LEU A 33 -7.30 -4.51 7.54
CA LEU A 33 -6.69 -5.54 6.70
C LEU A 33 -5.37 -6.07 7.31
N ASP A 34 -4.65 -5.28 8.11
CA ASP A 34 -3.46 -5.76 8.84
C ASP A 34 -3.82 -6.82 9.89
N GLN A 35 -4.97 -6.69 10.54
CA GLN A 35 -5.44 -7.70 11.51
C GLN A 35 -5.74 -9.04 10.83
N SER A 36 -6.20 -9.00 9.57
CA SER A 36 -6.36 -10.21 8.77
C SER A 36 -5.01 -10.88 8.45
N ASP A 37 -3.95 -10.11 8.28
CA ASP A 37 -2.59 -10.63 8.05
C ASP A 37 -1.95 -11.15 9.35
N ARG A 38 -2.23 -10.51 10.50
CA ARG A 38 -1.77 -10.98 11.82
C ARG A 38 -2.35 -12.36 12.20
N LEU A 39 -3.61 -12.62 11.86
CA LEU A 39 -4.22 -13.96 11.99
C LEU A 39 -3.54 -15.03 11.12
N ASN A 40 -2.87 -14.62 10.02
CA ASN A 40 -2.10 -15.52 9.15
C ASN A 40 -0.59 -15.54 9.50
N LYS A 41 -0.09 -14.58 10.29
CA LYS A 41 1.32 -14.48 10.70
C LYS A 41 1.72 -15.35 11.89
N ASP A 42 0.76 -15.92 12.61
CA ASP A 42 1.09 -16.89 13.68
C ASP A 42 1.84 -18.13 13.14
N GLU A 43 1.89 -18.33 11.81
CA GLU A 43 2.68 -19.39 11.14
C GLU A 43 3.97 -18.88 10.45
N GLN A 44 4.32 -17.59 10.48
CA GLN A 44 5.41 -17.04 9.65
C GLN A 44 6.69 -16.71 10.43
N PHE A 45 7.60 -17.70 10.43
CA PHE A 45 9.06 -17.65 10.59
C PHE A 45 9.72 -16.34 11.07
N ASP A 46 10.28 -16.39 12.29
CA ASP A 46 11.34 -15.50 12.77
C ASP A 46 12.58 -15.64 11.86
N ILE A 47 12.75 -14.75 10.88
CA ILE A 47 14.03 -14.54 10.20
C ILE A 47 14.61 -13.19 10.64
N PRO A 48 15.57 -13.19 11.59
CA PRO A 48 16.25 -11.98 12.01
C PRO A 48 17.03 -11.37 10.84
N GLY A 49 16.81 -10.08 10.56
CA GLY A 49 17.60 -9.30 9.60
C GLY A 49 17.00 -9.11 8.20
N VAL A 50 15.89 -9.76 7.86
CA VAL A 50 15.23 -9.57 6.54
C VAL A 50 14.28 -8.36 6.53
N PHE A 51 13.71 -7.98 7.67
CA PHE A 51 12.78 -6.84 7.77
C PHE A 51 13.44 -5.50 8.14
N SER A 52 14.77 -5.41 8.12
CA SER A 52 15.51 -4.20 8.56
C SER A 52 15.53 -3.06 7.55
N SER A 53 14.92 -3.19 6.37
CA SER A 53 14.66 -2.04 5.52
C SER A 53 13.30 -1.46 5.91
N SER A 54 13.27 -0.21 6.35
CA SER A 54 12.08 0.59 6.62
C SER A 54 11.23 0.80 5.35
N GLN A 55 10.78 -0.28 4.72
CA GLN A 55 9.86 -0.23 3.61
C GLN A 55 8.54 0.32 4.13
N GLU A 56 8.02 1.28 3.39
CA GLU A 56 6.79 1.97 3.69
C GLU A 56 5.63 0.96 3.59
N TYR A 57 5.22 0.40 4.73
CA TYR A 57 4.15 -0.57 4.80
C TYR A 57 2.78 0.11 4.69
N TYR A 58 1.89 -0.52 3.92
CA TYR A 58 0.49 -0.12 3.78
C TYR A 58 -0.40 -1.35 4.01
N PRO A 59 -1.48 -1.24 4.79
CA PRO A 59 -2.37 -2.38 5.07
C PRO A 59 -3.25 -2.78 3.86
N TYR A 60 -3.15 -2.06 2.75
CA TYR A 60 -3.84 -2.29 1.49
C TYR A 60 -2.83 -2.52 0.36
N VAL A 61 -3.29 -3.11 -0.75
CA VAL A 61 -2.47 -3.27 -1.96
C VAL A 61 -2.11 -1.89 -2.51
N TYR A 62 -0.82 -1.56 -2.50
CA TYR A 62 -0.29 -0.29 -2.96
C TYR A 62 0.71 -0.51 -4.11
N LEU A 63 0.52 0.24 -5.20
CA LEU A 63 1.44 0.28 -6.33
C LEU A 63 1.76 1.75 -6.64
N LYS A 64 3.04 2.12 -6.52
CA LYS A 64 3.52 3.43 -6.96
C LYS A 64 3.74 3.40 -8.48
N LEU A 65 3.04 4.27 -9.19
CA LEU A 65 3.29 4.52 -10.61
C LEU A 65 4.19 5.75 -10.74
N ASP A 66 5.35 5.57 -11.37
CA ASP A 66 6.24 6.66 -11.73
C ASP A 66 5.97 7.07 -13.18
N LEU A 67 5.59 8.32 -13.39
CA LEU A 67 5.19 8.87 -14.68
C LEU A 67 6.15 9.96 -15.16
N ASP A 68 7.29 10.16 -14.48
CA ASP A 68 8.21 11.26 -14.76
C ASP A 68 8.72 11.26 -16.22
N TYR A 69 8.78 10.09 -16.86
CA TYR A 69 9.23 9.93 -18.25
C TYR A 69 8.12 10.09 -19.31
N ILE A 70 6.85 10.20 -18.91
CA ILE A 70 5.70 10.23 -19.84
C ILE A 70 5.31 11.68 -20.21
N ASP A 71 5.75 12.68 -19.45
CA ASP A 71 5.40 14.10 -19.68
C ASP A 71 6.23 14.79 -20.80
N MET A 72 6.97 14.02 -21.61
CA MET A 72 7.80 14.54 -22.71
C MET A 72 7.01 15.04 -23.94
N ASN A 73 5.67 15.01 -23.91
CA ASN A 73 4.81 15.34 -25.06
C ASN A 73 3.89 16.56 -24.87
N LYS A 74 4.11 17.41 -23.86
CA LYS A 74 3.45 18.72 -23.84
C LYS A 74 4.25 19.72 -24.70
N LYS A 75 3.84 19.86 -25.96
CA LYS A 75 4.12 21.02 -26.82
C LYS A 75 3.16 22.16 -26.50
#